data_AF-A0A8J3ZEP7-F1
#
_entry.id   AF-A0A8J3ZEP7-F1
#
_cell.length_a   1.000
_cell.length_b   1.000
_cell.length_c   1.000
_cell.angle_alpha   90.00
_cell.angle_beta   90.00
_cell.angle_gamma   90.00
#
_symmetry.space_group_name_H-M   'P 1'
#
loop_
_entity.id
_entity.type
_entity.pdbx_description
1 polymer ?
#
loop_
_entity_poly.entity_id
_entity_poly.type
_entity_poly.pdbx_seq_one_letter_code
_entity_poly.pdbx_strand_id
1 'polypeptide(L)'
;MCRKRPVGRWVLPLLVCAALAGCGSGPAAEQGEPSIGTPTAVDLATLALPIDAYRPDPQQDLKIRQAQAVLFARCMAERGFPVDDPLPSEVDDERNRDRYMLGDPKAASTYGYHPTETPDTRPAAPVSARSAEFLNAASGKGQSTVNGKPVPKGGCAGEAARQLNGGGEPDGGKVVSEIRAWSWSRSQQDGRVVATFAAWSRCMGAQGYRYRTPQDANDDPAWSSAEVTPREIATAVADVRCKQEAKVIDTWAAVEAAYQNRAIDERVERLRAVKTELETRVRTATEVLARA
;
A
#
# COMPACT_ATOMS: atom_id res chain seq x y z
N MET A 1 -71.65 29.19 7.42
CA MET A 1 -72.40 29.62 8.62
C MET A 1 -72.80 28.39 9.42
N CYS A 2 -72.63 28.49 10.74
CA CYS A 2 -72.92 27.53 11.83
C CYS A 2 -74.21 26.70 11.62
N ARG A 3 -74.41 25.51 12.20
CA ARG A 3 -74.20 25.16 13.62
C ARG A 3 -74.51 23.67 13.87
N LYS A 4 -73.64 23.03 14.67
CA LYS A 4 -73.85 21.95 15.67
C LYS A 4 -74.85 20.82 15.39
N ARG A 5 -74.32 19.58 15.39
CA ARG A 5 -75.02 18.35 15.79
C ARG A 5 -74.13 17.49 16.71
N PRO A 6 -74.74 16.62 17.54
CA PRO A 6 -74.21 16.21 18.84
C PRO A 6 -73.41 14.90 18.86
N VAL A 7 -72.78 14.70 20.01
CA VAL A 7 -71.96 13.58 20.48
C VAL A 7 -72.64 12.22 20.23
N GLY A 8 -72.00 11.39 19.41
CA GLY A 8 -72.28 9.96 19.31
C GLY A 8 -71.08 9.17 19.83
N ARG A 9 -71.26 8.47 20.96
CA ARG A 9 -70.32 7.46 21.47
C ARG A 9 -70.23 6.31 20.47
N TRP A 10 -69.06 6.13 19.86
CA TRP A 10 -68.72 4.94 19.10
C TRP A 10 -67.57 4.22 19.79
N VAL A 11 -67.86 3.00 20.22
CA VAL A 11 -66.90 2.01 20.73
C VAL A 11 -66.03 1.57 19.55
N LEU A 12 -64.72 1.76 19.64
CA LEU A 12 -63.76 1.19 18.70
C LEU A 12 -63.01 0.02 19.37
N PRO A 13 -62.89 -1.14 18.70
CA PRO A 13 -62.29 -2.34 19.26
C PRO A 13 -60.76 -2.19 19.35
N LEU A 14 -60.19 -2.74 20.43
CA LEU A 14 -58.75 -2.90 20.61
C LEU A 14 -58.18 -3.77 19.46
N LEU A 15 -57.50 -3.14 18.52
CA LEU A 15 -56.59 -3.78 17.58
C LEU A 15 -55.24 -3.98 18.29
N VAL A 16 -54.99 -5.21 18.73
CA VAL A 16 -53.70 -5.64 19.25
C VAL A 16 -52.73 -5.78 18.07
N CYS A 17 -51.90 -4.76 17.85
CA CYS A 17 -50.76 -4.85 16.94
C CYS A 17 -49.64 -5.67 17.61
N ALA A 18 -49.45 -6.90 17.14
CA ALA A 18 -48.27 -7.70 17.47
C ALA A 18 -47.03 -7.04 16.84
N ALA A 19 -46.18 -6.44 17.67
CA ALA A 19 -44.88 -5.95 17.24
C ALA A 19 -43.94 -7.15 17.04
N LEU A 20 -43.72 -7.53 15.79
CA LEU A 20 -42.60 -8.38 15.40
C LEU A 20 -41.30 -7.58 15.65
N ALA A 21 -40.55 -7.97 16.67
CA ALA A 21 -39.17 -7.52 16.87
C ALA A 21 -38.31 -8.05 15.72
N GLY A 22 -38.23 -7.29 14.64
CA GLY A 22 -37.24 -7.52 13.59
C GLY A 22 -35.85 -7.23 14.14
N CYS A 23 -34.98 -8.23 14.11
CA CYS A 23 -33.54 -8.03 14.26
C CYS A 23 -33.06 -7.11 13.12
N GLY A 24 -33.06 -5.82 13.39
CA GLY A 24 -32.39 -4.84 12.54
C GLY A 24 -30.89 -5.09 12.63
N SER A 25 -30.29 -5.48 11.51
CA SER A 25 -28.87 -5.35 11.25
C SER A 25 -28.53 -3.86 11.29
N GLY A 26 -28.27 -3.32 12.48
CA GLY A 26 -27.73 -1.98 12.64
C GLY A 26 -26.37 -1.88 11.94
N PRO A 27 -25.98 -0.68 11.46
CA PRO A 27 -24.62 -0.47 10.97
C PRO A 27 -23.65 -0.90 12.08
N ALA A 28 -22.64 -1.69 11.72
CA ALA A 28 -21.58 -2.09 12.65
C ALA A 28 -21.11 -0.84 13.39
N ALA A 29 -21.27 -0.82 14.71
CA ALA A 29 -20.84 0.29 15.54
C ALA A 29 -19.38 0.64 15.16
N GLU A 30 -19.09 1.91 14.93
CA GLU A 30 -17.70 2.36 14.79
C GLU A 30 -16.97 1.96 16.07
N GLN A 31 -16.24 0.84 15.99
CA GLN A 31 -15.38 0.42 17.08
C GLN A 31 -14.37 1.53 17.29
N GLY A 32 -14.35 2.12 18.49
CA GLY A 32 -13.47 3.24 18.82
C GLY A 32 -11.98 2.93 18.63
N GLU A 33 -11.15 3.92 18.92
CA GLU A 33 -9.70 3.83 18.79
C GLU A 33 -9.14 2.55 19.46
N PRO A 34 -8.28 1.79 18.79
CA PRO A 34 -7.73 0.56 19.35
C PRO A 34 -6.78 0.87 20.50
N SER A 35 -6.73 -0.01 21.50
CA SER A 35 -5.72 0.06 22.56
C SER A 35 -4.32 -0.12 21.96
N ILE A 36 -3.38 0.72 22.37
CA ILE A 36 -1.96 0.55 22.07
C ILE A 36 -1.17 0.44 23.37
N GLY A 37 -0.06 -0.29 23.35
CA GLY A 37 0.94 -0.22 24.40
C GLY A 37 1.70 1.11 24.36
N THR A 38 2.75 1.24 25.16
CA THR A 38 3.63 2.42 25.05
C THR A 38 4.36 2.38 23.70
N PRO A 39 4.26 3.44 22.86
CA PRO A 39 5.02 3.50 21.62
C PRO A 39 6.52 3.42 21.90
N THR A 40 7.22 2.58 21.14
CA THR A 40 8.67 2.45 21.17
C THR A 40 9.30 3.23 20.02
N ALA A 41 10.59 3.54 20.14
CA ALA A 41 11.35 4.16 19.05
C ALA A 41 11.30 3.26 17.80
N VAL A 42 10.97 3.85 16.65
CA VAL A 42 10.89 3.17 15.36
C VAL A 42 12.12 3.50 14.52
N ASP A 43 12.73 2.47 13.94
CA ASP A 43 13.66 2.58 12.83
C ASP A 43 12.91 2.32 11.52
N LEU A 44 12.77 3.33 10.67
CA LEU A 44 12.06 3.22 9.39
C LEU A 44 12.74 2.26 8.42
N ALA A 45 14.07 2.09 8.51
CA ALA A 45 14.80 1.18 7.62
C ALA A 45 14.47 -0.29 7.89
N THR A 46 13.97 -0.60 9.09
CA THR A 46 13.64 -1.97 9.52
C THR A 46 12.18 -2.11 9.97
N LEU A 47 11.35 -1.09 9.71
CA LEU A 47 9.97 -1.06 10.17
C LEU A 47 9.12 -2.12 9.45
N ALA A 48 8.69 -3.11 10.22
CA ALA A 48 7.66 -4.06 9.82
C ALA A 48 6.33 -3.73 10.50
N LEU A 49 5.26 -3.59 9.70
CA LEU A 49 3.88 -3.49 10.18
C LEU A 49 3.21 -4.87 10.13
N PRO A 50 2.20 -5.16 10.97
CA PRO A 50 1.57 -6.48 11.04
C PRO A 50 1.11 -7.07 9.69
N ILE A 51 0.59 -6.23 8.79
CA ILE A 51 0.11 -6.67 7.48
C ILE A 51 1.24 -7.09 6.53
N ASP A 52 2.50 -6.74 6.83
CA ASP A 52 3.65 -7.08 6.01
C ASP A 52 4.01 -8.57 6.06
N ALA A 53 3.51 -9.30 7.06
CA ALA A 53 3.61 -10.76 7.16
C ALA A 53 2.81 -11.52 6.07
N TYR A 54 2.06 -10.81 5.23
CA TYR A 54 1.26 -11.35 4.13
C TYR A 54 1.79 -10.92 2.76
N ARG A 55 3.07 -10.55 2.71
CA ARG A 55 3.83 -10.17 1.51
C ARG A 55 5.10 -11.02 1.47
N PRO A 56 5.72 -11.22 0.29
CA PRO A 56 7.02 -11.87 0.24
C PRO A 56 8.04 -11.13 1.11
N ASP A 57 8.87 -11.89 1.82
CA ASP A 57 10.13 -11.39 2.36
C ASP A 57 11.15 -11.11 1.22
N PRO A 58 12.29 -10.45 1.48
CA PRO A 58 13.26 -10.13 0.44
C PRO A 58 13.79 -11.34 -0.35
N GLN A 59 14.05 -12.46 0.33
CA GLN A 59 14.54 -13.66 -0.34
C GLN A 59 13.45 -14.30 -1.22
N GLN A 60 12.21 -14.29 -0.73
CA GLN A 60 11.05 -14.74 -1.49
C GLN A 60 10.80 -13.84 -2.71
N ASP A 61 10.85 -12.52 -2.55
CA ASP A 61 10.64 -11.56 -3.65
C ASP A 61 11.72 -11.69 -4.72
N LEU A 62 12.99 -11.82 -4.32
CA LEU A 62 14.09 -12.05 -5.25
C LEU A 62 13.87 -13.33 -6.08
N LYS A 63 13.56 -14.46 -5.43
CA LYS A 63 13.26 -15.72 -6.12
C LYS A 63 12.09 -15.58 -7.09
N ILE A 64 11.02 -14.93 -6.65
CA ILE A 64 9.82 -14.68 -7.46
C ILE A 64 10.17 -13.85 -8.69
N ARG A 65 10.94 -12.77 -8.55
CA ARG A 65 11.37 -11.89 -9.66
C ARG A 65 12.27 -12.61 -10.65
N GLN A 66 13.25 -13.37 -10.14
CA GLN A 66 14.13 -14.18 -10.99
C GLN A 66 13.33 -15.21 -11.80
N ALA A 67 12.43 -15.95 -11.16
CA ALA A 67 11.58 -16.92 -11.84
C ALA A 67 10.65 -16.24 -12.86
N GLN A 68 10.10 -15.07 -12.53
CA GLN A 68 9.29 -14.28 -13.46
C GLN A 68 10.08 -13.87 -14.70
N ALA A 69 11.34 -13.43 -14.53
CA ALA A 69 12.23 -13.06 -15.63
C ALA A 69 12.54 -14.27 -16.53
N VAL A 70 12.84 -15.43 -15.96
CA VAL A 70 13.05 -16.68 -16.72
C VAL A 70 11.81 -17.05 -17.55
N LEU A 71 10.62 -17.05 -16.95
CA LEU A 71 9.37 -17.36 -17.65
C LEU A 71 9.04 -16.35 -18.74
N PHE A 72 9.27 -15.06 -18.46
CA PHE A 72 9.08 -13.99 -19.43
C PHE A 72 10.00 -14.17 -20.63
N ALA A 73 11.30 -14.38 -20.41
CA ALA A 73 12.29 -14.58 -21.47
C ALA A 73 11.95 -15.78 -22.36
N ARG A 74 11.53 -16.91 -21.77
CA ARG A 74 11.06 -18.09 -22.53
C ARG A 74 9.87 -17.76 -23.43
N CYS A 75 8.84 -17.10 -22.88
CA CYS A 75 7.66 -16.72 -23.66
C CYS A 75 7.99 -15.75 -24.81
N MET A 76 8.89 -14.79 -24.56
CA MET A 76 9.32 -13.83 -25.57
C MET A 76 10.14 -14.50 -26.68
N ALA A 77 11.05 -15.42 -26.32
CA ALA A 77 11.84 -16.19 -27.28
C ALA A 77 10.96 -17.03 -28.22
N GLU A 78 9.89 -17.66 -27.72
CA GLU A 78 8.91 -18.39 -28.55
C GLU A 78 8.24 -17.51 -29.62
N ARG A 79 8.19 -16.20 -29.37
CA ARG A 79 7.60 -15.18 -30.26
C ARG A 79 8.64 -14.44 -31.09
N GLY A 80 9.89 -14.91 -31.11
CA GLY A 80 10.97 -14.34 -31.90
C GLY A 80 11.65 -13.12 -31.27
N PHE A 81 11.44 -12.89 -29.97
CA PHE A 81 12.09 -11.81 -29.22
C PHE A 81 12.94 -12.40 -28.09
N PRO A 82 14.17 -12.88 -28.36
CA PRO A 82 15.06 -13.31 -27.28
C PRO A 82 15.34 -12.15 -26.32
N VAL A 83 15.37 -12.45 -25.02
CA VAL A 83 15.65 -11.50 -23.94
C VAL A 83 16.77 -12.10 -23.10
N ASP A 84 17.94 -11.46 -23.16
CA ASP A 84 19.16 -11.89 -22.46
C ASP A 84 19.50 -10.97 -21.28
N ASP A 85 18.48 -10.31 -20.71
CA ASP A 85 18.63 -9.43 -19.55
C ASP A 85 19.13 -10.26 -18.34
N PRO A 86 20.12 -9.76 -17.58
CA PRO A 86 20.61 -10.47 -16.40
C PRO A 86 19.50 -10.62 -15.37
N LEU A 87 19.49 -11.76 -14.67
CA LEU A 87 18.56 -11.96 -13.57
C LEU A 87 18.87 -10.97 -12.43
N PRO A 88 17.84 -10.46 -11.73
CA PRO A 88 18.05 -9.65 -10.54
C PRO A 88 18.92 -10.38 -9.51
N SER A 89 19.92 -9.70 -8.94
CA SER A 89 20.81 -10.24 -7.91
C SER A 89 20.45 -9.80 -6.49
N GLU A 90 19.68 -8.72 -6.38
CA GLU A 90 19.28 -8.12 -5.11
C GLU A 90 17.86 -7.57 -5.21
N VAL A 91 17.22 -7.44 -4.05
CA VAL A 91 16.01 -6.65 -3.87
C VAL A 91 16.27 -5.73 -2.70
N ASP A 92 15.97 -4.45 -2.87
CA ASP A 92 15.97 -3.52 -1.76
C ASP A 92 14.63 -3.65 -1.02
N ASP A 93 14.67 -3.87 0.30
CA ASP A 93 13.47 -3.93 1.14
C ASP A 93 13.24 -2.57 1.79
N GLU A 94 12.89 -1.58 0.99
CA GLU A 94 12.52 -0.24 1.46
C GLU A 94 11.08 -0.19 2.01
N ARG A 95 10.57 -1.34 2.47
CA ARG A 95 9.19 -1.46 2.92
C ARG A 95 8.96 -0.52 4.09
N ASN A 96 7.98 0.35 3.88
CA ASN A 96 7.56 1.36 4.83
C ASN A 96 8.60 2.46 5.13
N ARG A 97 9.74 2.51 4.42
CA ARG A 97 10.74 3.58 4.58
C ARG A 97 10.12 4.97 4.47
N ASP A 98 9.28 5.15 3.45
CA ASP A 98 8.57 6.40 3.20
C ASP A 98 7.14 6.39 3.75
N ARG A 99 6.80 5.38 4.58
CA ARG A 99 5.42 5.20 5.08
C ARG A 99 4.92 6.43 5.81
N TYR A 100 5.79 7.07 6.58
CA TYR A 100 5.49 8.23 7.39
C TYR A 100 6.22 9.49 6.88
N MET A 101 6.36 9.56 5.55
CA MET A 101 7.05 10.64 4.85
C MET A 101 8.53 10.72 5.27
N LEU A 102 9.17 11.87 5.04
CA LEU A 102 10.53 12.12 5.47
C LEU A 102 10.69 11.92 6.99
N GLY A 103 11.47 10.92 7.40
CA GLY A 103 11.79 10.65 8.82
C GLY A 103 13.28 10.45 9.12
N ASP A 104 14.11 10.33 8.09
CA ASP A 104 15.55 10.10 8.21
C ASP A 104 16.31 11.45 8.29
N PRO A 105 17.08 11.72 9.37
CA PRO A 105 17.85 12.96 9.51
C PRO A 105 18.92 13.16 8.43
N LYS A 106 19.59 12.08 8.01
CA LYS A 106 20.61 12.10 6.96
C LYS A 106 19.94 12.42 5.62
N ALA A 107 18.81 11.80 5.32
CA ALA A 107 18.03 12.11 4.13
C ALA A 107 17.63 13.58 4.09
N ALA A 108 17.05 14.09 5.18
CA ALA A 108 16.63 15.49 5.30
C ALA A 108 17.79 16.48 5.06
N SER A 109 18.95 16.19 5.64
CA SER A 109 20.15 17.05 5.50
C SER A 109 20.81 16.98 4.12
N THR A 110 20.55 15.92 3.34
CA THR A 110 21.23 15.66 2.05
C THR A 110 20.34 15.99 0.87
N TYR A 111 19.06 15.61 0.94
CA TYR A 111 18.12 15.63 -0.17
C TYR A 111 16.91 16.53 0.08
N GLY A 112 16.76 17.11 1.27
CA GLY A 112 15.54 17.86 1.60
C GLY A 112 14.33 16.93 1.61
N TYR A 113 13.29 17.29 0.85
CA TYR A 113 12.09 16.47 0.63
C TYR A 113 12.15 15.64 -0.66
N HIS A 114 13.28 15.68 -1.39
CA HIS A 114 13.46 14.81 -2.54
C HIS A 114 13.64 13.34 -2.13
N PRO A 115 13.23 12.40 -3.02
CA PRO A 115 13.52 10.98 -2.84
C PRO A 115 15.02 10.74 -2.56
N THR A 116 15.33 9.82 -1.65
CA THR A 116 16.71 9.43 -1.34
C THR A 116 17.38 8.63 -2.45
N GLU A 117 16.63 8.27 -3.51
CA GLU A 117 17.18 7.62 -4.67
C GLU A 117 18.23 8.54 -5.32
N THR A 118 19.47 8.05 -5.40
CA THR A 118 20.33 8.45 -6.51
C THR A 118 19.53 8.21 -7.80
N PRO A 119 19.49 9.17 -8.75
CA PRO A 119 18.96 8.90 -10.08
C PRO A 119 19.52 7.57 -10.52
N ASP A 120 18.69 6.64 -10.97
CA ASP A 120 19.10 5.29 -11.37
C ASP A 120 20.32 5.42 -12.31
N THR A 121 21.53 5.26 -11.76
CA THR A 121 22.78 5.38 -12.52
C THR A 121 23.11 4.05 -13.17
N ARG A 122 22.25 3.02 -13.02
CA ARG A 122 22.19 1.99 -14.05
C ARG A 122 21.99 2.77 -15.35
N PRO A 123 22.89 2.63 -16.34
CA PRO A 123 22.55 3.03 -17.69
C PRO A 123 21.16 2.47 -17.92
N ALA A 124 20.20 3.31 -18.33
CA ALA A 124 18.94 2.81 -18.81
C ALA A 124 19.33 1.66 -19.74
N ALA A 125 19.05 0.42 -19.34
CA ALA A 125 19.41 -0.74 -20.14
C ALA A 125 18.91 -0.37 -21.52
N PRO A 126 19.79 -0.32 -22.55
CA PRO A 126 19.50 0.41 -23.75
C PRO A 126 18.10 -0.02 -24.14
N VAL A 127 17.17 0.94 -24.15
CA VAL A 127 15.90 0.74 -24.82
C VAL A 127 16.32 0.71 -26.28
N SER A 128 16.99 -0.38 -26.70
CA SER A 128 17.00 -0.82 -28.06
C SER A 128 15.52 -0.80 -28.38
N ALA A 129 15.13 0.17 -29.22
CA ALA A 129 13.76 0.63 -29.31
C ALA A 129 12.84 -0.58 -29.46
N ARG A 130 12.24 -1.03 -28.35
CA ARG A 130 11.50 -2.29 -28.31
C ARG A 130 10.37 -2.08 -29.29
N SER A 131 10.32 -2.90 -30.35
CA SER A 131 9.37 -2.70 -31.43
C SER A 131 7.93 -2.73 -30.88
N ALA A 132 6.98 -2.14 -31.61
CA ALA A 132 5.57 -2.24 -31.25
C ALA A 132 5.12 -3.71 -31.09
N GLU A 133 5.69 -4.60 -31.90
CA GLU A 133 5.45 -6.05 -31.83
C GLU A 133 6.05 -6.68 -30.57
N PHE A 134 7.25 -6.28 -30.16
CA PHE A 134 7.83 -6.67 -28.86
C PHE A 134 6.91 -6.24 -27.72
N LEU A 135 6.50 -4.97 -27.71
CA LEU A 135 5.64 -4.41 -26.65
C LEU A 135 4.27 -5.11 -26.63
N ASN A 136 3.75 -5.48 -27.80
CA ASN A 136 2.54 -6.29 -27.91
C ASN A 136 2.76 -7.69 -27.34
N ALA A 137 3.81 -8.41 -27.74
CA ALA A 137 4.11 -9.75 -27.21
C ALA A 137 4.29 -9.72 -25.68
N ALA A 138 4.96 -8.68 -25.15
CA ALA A 138 5.19 -8.52 -23.72
C ALA A 138 3.90 -8.24 -22.93
N SER A 139 3.01 -7.38 -23.42
CA SER A 139 1.86 -6.84 -22.65
C SER A 139 0.49 -7.37 -23.08
N GLY A 140 0.38 -7.94 -24.29
CA GLY A 140 -0.89 -8.39 -24.89
C GLY A 140 -1.86 -7.26 -25.26
N LYS A 141 -1.40 -6.00 -25.33
CA LYS A 141 -2.25 -4.83 -25.61
C LYS A 141 -2.47 -4.54 -27.11
N GLY A 142 -1.97 -5.39 -28.00
CA GLY A 142 -2.10 -5.22 -29.44
C GLY A 142 -2.78 -6.43 -30.10
N GLN A 143 -2.26 -6.84 -31.25
CA GLN A 143 -2.77 -7.98 -31.99
C GLN A 143 -2.67 -9.28 -31.16
N SER A 144 -3.66 -10.16 -31.34
CA SER A 144 -3.70 -11.48 -30.70
C SER A 144 -2.64 -12.44 -31.22
N THR A 145 -1.88 -12.06 -32.25
CA THR A 145 -0.76 -12.82 -32.81
C THR A 145 0.42 -11.92 -33.10
N VAL A 146 1.64 -12.40 -32.83
CA VAL A 146 2.90 -11.77 -33.23
C VAL A 146 3.82 -12.85 -33.80
N ASN A 147 4.44 -12.58 -34.95
CA ASN A 147 5.31 -13.55 -35.64
C ASN A 147 4.65 -14.93 -35.86
N GLY A 148 3.35 -14.93 -36.20
CA GLY A 148 2.56 -16.15 -36.42
C GLY A 148 2.26 -16.96 -35.15
N LYS A 149 2.60 -16.44 -33.97
CA LYS A 149 2.34 -17.08 -32.67
C LYS A 149 1.25 -16.32 -31.92
N PRO A 150 0.31 -17.01 -31.25
CA PRO A 150 -0.68 -16.35 -30.42
C PRO A 150 -0.02 -15.63 -29.24
N VAL A 151 -0.46 -14.41 -28.95
CA VAL A 151 -0.07 -13.66 -27.76
C VAL A 151 -0.93 -14.12 -26.59
N PRO A 152 -0.36 -14.53 -25.43
CA PRO A 152 -1.15 -14.96 -24.29
C PRO A 152 -2.01 -13.82 -23.77
N LYS A 153 -3.05 -14.14 -23.00
CA LYS A 153 -3.82 -13.12 -22.26
C LYS A 153 -2.86 -12.31 -21.38
N GLY A 154 -2.86 -10.98 -21.56
CA GLY A 154 -1.92 -10.09 -20.85
C GLY A 154 -0.46 -10.20 -21.29
N GLY A 155 -0.19 -10.81 -22.45
CA GLY A 155 1.14 -11.01 -23.00
C GLY A 155 2.01 -11.96 -22.20
N CYS A 156 3.30 -11.99 -22.51
CA CYS A 156 4.28 -12.78 -21.80
C CYS A 156 4.42 -12.39 -20.33
N ALA A 157 4.18 -11.13 -19.98
CA ALA A 157 4.15 -10.69 -18.58
C ALA A 157 2.99 -11.34 -17.81
N GLY A 158 1.78 -11.34 -18.39
CA GLY A 158 0.61 -11.98 -17.79
C GLY A 158 0.74 -13.51 -17.71
N GLU A 159 1.34 -14.14 -18.72
CA GLU A 159 1.61 -15.59 -18.72
C GLU A 159 2.59 -15.98 -17.61
N ALA A 160 3.72 -15.27 -17.49
CA ALA A 160 4.68 -15.51 -16.41
C ALA A 160 4.03 -15.35 -15.03
N ALA A 161 3.21 -14.32 -14.82
CA ALA A 161 2.50 -14.09 -13.57
C ALA A 161 1.52 -15.23 -13.24
N ARG A 162 0.71 -15.69 -14.20
CA ARG A 162 -0.21 -16.82 -13.99
C ARG A 162 0.53 -18.11 -13.68
N GLN A 163 1.60 -18.43 -14.41
CA GLN A 163 2.37 -19.64 -14.16
C GLN A 163 2.93 -19.65 -12.73
N LEU A 164 3.47 -18.52 -12.26
CA LEU A 164 3.93 -18.39 -10.87
C LEU A 164 2.81 -18.63 -9.84
N ASN A 165 1.58 -18.21 -10.13
CA ASN A 165 0.42 -18.42 -9.25
C ASN A 165 -0.29 -19.77 -9.48
N GLY A 166 0.37 -20.77 -10.07
CA GLY A 166 -0.22 -22.09 -10.32
C GLY A 166 -1.36 -22.09 -11.35
N GLY A 167 -1.38 -21.11 -12.24
CA GLY A 167 -2.39 -20.94 -13.30
C GLY A 167 -3.56 -20.02 -12.92
N GLY A 168 -3.66 -19.58 -11.66
CA GLY A 168 -4.67 -18.63 -11.18
C GLY A 168 -4.31 -17.15 -11.42
N GLU A 169 -5.30 -16.28 -11.34
CA GLU A 169 -5.07 -14.83 -11.24
C GLU A 169 -4.68 -14.49 -9.78
N PRO A 170 -3.72 -13.57 -9.55
CA PRO A 170 -3.35 -13.17 -8.19
C PRO A 170 -4.47 -12.33 -7.55
N ASP A 171 -5.12 -12.85 -6.50
CA ASP A 171 -6.19 -12.15 -5.77
C ASP A 171 -5.76 -11.77 -4.34
N GLY A 172 -4.75 -12.47 -3.78
CA GLY A 172 -4.33 -12.28 -2.40
C GLY A 172 -3.80 -10.87 -2.09
N GLY A 173 -3.28 -10.15 -3.09
CA GLY A 173 -2.81 -8.77 -2.92
C GLY A 173 -3.92 -7.78 -2.57
N LYS A 174 -5.19 -8.07 -2.92
CA LYS A 174 -6.31 -7.13 -2.73
C LYS A 174 -6.63 -6.90 -1.26
N VAL A 175 -6.75 -7.97 -0.46
CA VAL A 175 -7.05 -7.85 0.98
C VAL A 175 -5.92 -7.16 1.74
N VAL A 176 -4.66 -7.44 1.37
CA VAL A 176 -3.48 -6.77 1.94
C VAL A 176 -3.49 -5.28 1.63
N SER A 177 -3.84 -4.90 0.40
CA SER A 177 -3.94 -3.50 -0.04
C SER A 177 -5.12 -2.78 0.65
N GLU A 178 -6.26 -3.44 0.79
CA GLU A 178 -7.43 -2.95 1.54
C GLU A 178 -7.05 -2.63 2.99
N ILE A 179 -6.39 -3.57 3.69
CA ILE A 179 -5.98 -3.38 5.10
C ILE A 179 -4.98 -2.23 5.22
N ARG A 180 -4.00 -2.11 4.30
CA ARG A 180 -3.02 -1.01 4.31
C ARG A 180 -3.66 0.35 4.08
N ALA A 181 -4.55 0.46 3.10
CA ALA A 181 -5.24 1.72 2.81
C ALA A 181 -6.17 2.13 3.95
N TRP A 182 -6.91 1.17 4.50
CA TRP A 182 -7.84 1.43 5.61
C TRP A 182 -7.11 1.81 6.89
N SER A 183 -6.08 1.06 7.30
CA SER A 183 -5.30 1.35 8.51
C SER A 183 -4.52 2.67 8.42
N TRP A 184 -4.02 3.03 7.23
CA TRP A 184 -3.47 4.37 6.96
C TRP A 184 -4.47 5.47 7.26
N SER A 185 -5.68 5.36 6.69
CA SER A 185 -6.71 6.38 6.80
C SER A 185 -7.20 6.52 8.24
N ARG A 186 -7.39 5.39 8.94
CA ARG A 186 -7.86 5.38 10.33
C ARG A 186 -6.80 5.89 11.30
N SER A 187 -5.54 5.49 11.14
CA SER A 187 -4.46 5.95 12.03
C SER A 187 -4.21 7.46 11.95
N GLN A 188 -4.35 8.09 10.78
CA GLN A 188 -4.25 9.55 10.65
C GLN A 188 -5.34 10.33 11.40
N GLN A 189 -6.50 9.71 11.60
CA GLN A 189 -7.64 10.30 12.28
C GLN A 189 -7.65 9.99 13.79
N ASP A 190 -6.77 9.10 14.24
CA ASP A 190 -6.66 8.70 15.63
C ASP A 190 -6.17 9.88 16.48
N GLY A 191 -6.87 10.16 17.58
CA GLY A 191 -6.62 11.30 18.44
C GLY A 191 -5.20 11.36 18.98
N ARG A 192 -4.54 10.21 19.18
CA ARG A 192 -3.14 10.15 19.61
C ARG A 192 -2.21 10.64 18.50
N VAL A 193 -2.44 10.25 17.26
CA VAL A 193 -1.66 10.70 16.09
C VAL A 193 -1.91 12.18 15.85
N VAL A 194 -3.17 12.62 15.86
CA VAL A 194 -3.55 14.04 15.74
C VAL A 194 -2.88 14.90 16.83
N ALA A 195 -2.78 14.39 18.07
CA ALA A 195 -2.08 15.09 19.15
C ALA A 195 -0.57 15.24 18.86
N THR A 196 0.09 14.22 18.31
CA THR A 196 1.50 14.33 17.89
C THR A 196 1.68 15.30 16.74
N PHE A 197 0.76 15.36 15.77
CA PHE A 197 0.79 16.35 14.69
C PHE A 197 0.64 17.77 15.23
N ALA A 198 -0.24 18.00 16.22
CA ALA A 198 -0.38 19.30 16.85
C ALA A 198 0.89 19.71 17.61
N ALA A 199 1.58 18.78 18.29
CA ALA A 199 2.86 19.03 18.93
C ALA A 199 3.97 19.36 17.91
N TRP A 200 4.06 18.56 16.85
CA TRP A 200 4.96 18.78 15.73
C TRP A 200 4.75 20.16 15.08
N SER A 201 3.49 20.53 14.82
CA SER A 201 3.14 21.82 14.19
C SER A 201 3.57 23.01 15.05
N ARG A 202 3.44 22.91 16.38
CA ARG A 202 3.97 23.92 17.31
C ARG A 202 5.50 24.02 17.26
N CYS A 203 6.19 22.88 17.20
CA CYS A 203 7.64 22.85 17.05
C CYS A 203 8.08 23.50 15.73
N MET A 204 7.44 23.18 14.61
CA MET A 204 7.69 23.84 13.32
C MET A 204 7.42 25.35 13.38
N GLY A 205 6.34 25.76 14.04
CA GLY A 205 5.98 27.15 14.30
C GLY A 205 7.08 27.92 15.04
N ALA A 206 7.69 27.32 16.07
CA ALA A 206 8.80 27.91 16.82
C ALA A 206 10.07 28.10 15.97
N GLN A 207 10.17 27.41 14.83
CA GLN A 207 11.28 27.50 13.88
C GLN A 207 10.96 28.43 12.69
N GLY A 208 9.78 29.06 12.68
CA GLY A 208 9.35 29.97 11.62
C GLY A 208 8.58 29.30 10.47
N TYR A 209 8.29 28.00 10.56
CA TYR A 209 7.53 27.27 9.55
C TYR A 209 6.06 27.11 9.95
N ARG A 210 5.15 27.07 8.98
CA ARG A 210 3.71 26.96 9.24
C ARG A 210 3.10 25.82 8.43
N TYR A 211 2.95 24.67 9.06
CA TYR A 211 2.30 23.50 8.51
C TYR A 211 1.35 22.91 9.54
N ARG A 212 0.20 22.40 9.10
CA ARG A 212 -0.81 21.82 10.00
C ARG A 212 -0.51 20.36 10.30
N THR A 213 -0.01 19.62 9.31
CA THR A 213 0.38 18.21 9.40
C THR A 213 1.74 17.98 8.75
N PRO A 214 2.47 16.93 9.15
CA PRO A 214 3.70 16.50 8.47
C PRO A 214 3.55 16.33 6.96
N GLN A 215 2.38 15.88 6.51
CA GLN A 215 2.09 15.72 5.09
C GLN A 215 2.06 17.07 4.36
N ASP A 216 1.52 18.13 4.98
CA ASP A 216 1.49 19.46 4.36
C ASP A 216 2.91 20.01 4.10
N ALA A 217 3.90 19.63 4.92
CA ALA A 217 5.30 20.02 4.73
C ALA A 217 5.98 19.21 3.63
N ASN A 218 5.70 17.90 3.60
CA ASN A 218 6.23 16.97 2.60
C ASN A 218 5.70 17.27 1.19
N ASP A 219 4.43 17.64 1.09
CA ASP A 219 3.71 17.86 -0.18
C ASP A 219 3.70 19.36 -0.57
N ASP A 220 4.53 20.19 0.06
CA ASP A 220 4.58 21.63 -0.23
C ASP A 220 5.09 21.86 -1.66
N PRO A 221 4.33 22.56 -2.52
CA PRO A 221 4.75 22.84 -3.90
C PRO A 221 6.02 23.69 -4.00
N ALA A 222 6.48 24.32 -2.91
CA ALA A 222 7.77 25.01 -2.88
C ALA A 222 8.97 24.09 -3.19
N TRP A 223 8.83 22.77 -3.02
CA TRP A 223 9.88 21.77 -3.27
C TRP A 223 9.70 21.02 -4.60
N SER A 224 8.86 21.52 -5.52
CA SER A 224 8.56 20.81 -6.77
C SER A 224 9.65 20.95 -7.85
N SER A 225 10.63 21.84 -7.67
CA SER A 225 11.75 22.01 -8.61
C SER A 225 12.73 20.85 -8.48
N ALA A 226 13.43 20.48 -9.55
CA ALA A 226 14.46 19.44 -9.50
C ALA A 226 15.70 19.81 -8.65
N GLU A 227 15.89 21.08 -8.35
CA GLU A 227 17.00 21.59 -7.55
C GLU A 227 16.64 21.59 -6.06
N VAL A 228 17.45 20.90 -5.25
CA VAL A 228 17.36 20.93 -3.78
C VAL A 228 17.90 22.25 -3.27
N THR A 229 17.05 23.03 -2.59
CA THR A 229 17.45 24.37 -2.11
C THR A 229 17.93 24.38 -0.65
N PRO A 230 18.79 25.33 -0.22
CA PRO A 230 19.16 25.47 1.19
C PRO A 230 17.95 25.69 2.12
N ARG A 231 16.92 26.38 1.63
CA ARG A 231 15.67 26.60 2.38
C ARG A 231 14.92 25.29 2.59
N GLU A 232 14.86 24.46 1.56
CA GLU A 232 14.23 23.14 1.64
C GLU A 232 14.93 22.25 2.66
N ILE A 233 16.27 22.13 2.57
CA ILE A 233 17.07 21.36 3.52
C ILE A 233 16.83 21.84 4.95
N ALA A 234 16.85 23.16 5.19
CA ALA A 234 16.58 23.70 6.52
C ALA A 234 15.17 23.34 7.03
N THR A 235 14.17 23.35 6.13
CA THR A 235 12.79 22.99 6.46
C THR A 235 12.65 21.50 6.76
N ALA A 236 13.25 20.63 5.94
CA ALA A 236 13.30 19.18 6.08
C ALA A 236 14.00 18.75 7.39
N VAL A 237 15.14 19.39 7.72
CA VAL A 237 15.86 19.13 8.97
C VAL A 237 15.02 19.56 10.18
N ALA A 238 14.33 20.69 10.12
CA ALA A 238 13.42 21.12 11.17
C ALA A 238 12.24 20.15 11.33
N ASP A 239 11.67 19.67 10.21
CA ASP A 239 10.58 18.70 10.20
C ASP A 239 10.98 17.40 10.90
N VAL A 240 12.08 16.76 10.47
CA VAL A 240 12.53 15.49 11.08
C VAL A 240 12.82 15.66 12.57
N ARG A 241 13.49 16.75 12.97
CA ARG A 241 13.74 17.03 14.40
C ARG A 241 12.43 17.18 15.18
N CYS A 242 11.48 17.95 14.64
CA CYS A 242 10.18 18.14 15.27
C CYS A 242 9.36 16.84 15.33
N LYS A 243 9.49 15.94 14.33
CA LYS A 243 8.85 14.62 14.33
C LYS A 243 9.39 13.73 15.45
N GLN A 244 10.70 13.77 15.68
CA GLN A 244 11.36 13.04 16.76
C GLN A 244 10.93 13.57 18.14
N GLU A 245 10.93 14.88 18.33
CA GLU A 245 10.52 15.52 19.60
C GLU A 245 9.05 15.21 19.93
N ALA A 246 8.16 15.32 18.94
CA ALA A 246 6.74 15.04 19.09
C ALA A 246 6.39 13.54 19.02
N LYS A 247 7.38 12.65 18.82
CA LYS A 247 7.19 11.19 18.69
C LYS A 247 6.13 10.81 17.64
N VAL A 248 6.13 11.54 16.52
CA VAL A 248 5.12 11.38 15.47
C VAL A 248 5.15 9.97 14.91
N ILE A 249 6.32 9.52 14.46
CA ILE A 249 6.49 8.24 13.77
C ILE A 249 6.27 7.07 14.73
N ASP A 250 6.87 7.13 15.93
CA ASP A 250 6.71 6.10 16.97
C ASP A 250 5.23 5.86 17.29
N THR A 251 4.48 6.95 17.56
CA THR A 251 3.06 6.87 17.92
C THR A 251 2.21 6.40 16.76
N TRP A 252 2.45 6.95 15.56
CA TRP A 252 1.67 6.62 14.38
C TRP A 252 1.87 5.17 13.95
N ALA A 253 3.10 4.66 13.94
CA ALA A 253 3.37 3.25 13.66
C ALA A 253 2.68 2.31 14.65
N ALA A 254 2.72 2.62 15.95
CA ALA A 254 2.05 1.82 16.97
C ALA A 254 0.51 1.82 16.80
N VAL A 255 -0.08 2.98 16.50
CA VAL A 255 -1.51 3.12 16.23
C VAL A 255 -1.91 2.38 14.96
N GLU A 256 -1.17 2.55 13.87
CA GLU A 256 -1.46 1.87 12.61
C GLU A 256 -1.35 0.36 12.77
N ALA A 257 -0.33 -0.14 13.46
CA ALA A 257 -0.19 -1.56 13.77
C ALA A 257 -1.42 -2.10 14.53
N ALA A 258 -1.97 -1.35 15.49
CA ALA A 258 -3.16 -1.77 16.22
C ALA A 258 -4.42 -1.80 15.33
N TYR A 259 -4.58 -0.86 14.40
CA TYR A 259 -5.64 -0.93 13.37
C TYR A 259 -5.43 -2.12 12.43
N GLN A 260 -4.19 -2.38 12.00
CA GLN A 260 -3.90 -3.53 11.14
C GLN A 260 -4.22 -4.85 11.85
N ASN A 261 -3.84 -5.02 13.11
CA ASN A 261 -4.16 -6.23 13.90
C ASN A 261 -5.68 -6.46 13.96
N ARG A 262 -6.47 -5.42 14.28
CA ARG A 262 -7.93 -5.52 14.25
C ARG A 262 -8.45 -5.96 12.88
N ALA A 263 -7.95 -5.33 11.81
CA ALA A 263 -8.39 -5.65 10.46
C ALA A 263 -7.95 -7.05 9.99
N ILE A 264 -6.83 -7.55 10.50
CA ILE A 264 -6.32 -8.91 10.29
C ILE A 264 -7.24 -9.92 10.99
N ASP A 265 -7.59 -9.69 12.24
CA ASP A 265 -8.47 -10.56 13.03
C ASP A 265 -9.86 -10.71 12.39
N GLU A 266 -10.38 -9.64 11.78
CA GLU A 266 -11.64 -9.65 11.03
C GLU A 266 -11.57 -10.40 9.68
N ARG A 267 -10.36 -10.65 9.15
CA ARG A 267 -10.14 -11.13 7.77
C ARG A 267 -9.25 -12.37 7.70
N VAL A 268 -9.13 -13.13 8.80
CA VAL A 268 -8.22 -14.29 8.95
C VAL A 268 -8.33 -15.27 7.79
N GLU A 269 -9.53 -15.66 7.36
CA GLU A 269 -9.69 -16.63 6.27
C GLU A 269 -9.19 -16.11 4.92
N ARG A 270 -9.47 -14.83 4.59
CA ARG A 270 -8.95 -14.19 3.38
C ARG A 270 -7.42 -14.12 3.43
N LEU A 271 -6.87 -13.76 4.59
CA LEU A 271 -5.42 -13.65 4.80
C LEU A 271 -4.70 -15.00 4.82
N ARG A 272 -5.36 -16.07 5.28
CA ARG A 272 -4.85 -17.44 5.14
C ARG A 272 -4.73 -17.83 3.67
N ALA A 273 -5.71 -17.48 2.84
CA ALA A 273 -5.63 -17.70 1.40
C ALA A 273 -4.44 -16.94 0.77
N VAL A 274 -4.16 -15.70 1.21
CA VAL A 274 -2.96 -14.96 0.78
C VAL A 274 -1.67 -15.71 1.09
N LYS A 275 -1.54 -16.27 2.31
CA LYS A 275 -0.35 -17.05 2.67
C LYS A 275 -0.19 -18.28 1.79
N THR A 276 -1.26 -19.04 1.56
CA THR A 276 -1.24 -20.22 0.68
C THR A 276 -0.86 -19.86 -0.75
N GLU A 277 -1.34 -18.72 -1.27
CA GLU A 277 -0.97 -18.20 -2.59
C GLU A 277 0.53 -17.85 -2.64
N LEU A 278 1.03 -17.12 -1.65
CA LEU A 278 2.45 -16.77 -1.55
C LEU A 278 3.35 -18.01 -1.48
N GLU A 279 3.00 -18.99 -0.63
CA GLU A 279 3.74 -20.25 -0.51
C GLU A 279 3.78 -21.01 -1.84
N THR A 280 2.65 -21.03 -2.56
CA THR A 280 2.57 -21.62 -3.90
C THR A 280 3.46 -20.87 -4.89
N ARG A 281 3.43 -19.54 -4.86
CA ARG A 281 4.24 -18.69 -5.74
C ARG A 281 5.74 -18.89 -5.52
N VAL A 282 6.17 -18.97 -4.25
CA VAL A 282 7.57 -19.23 -3.88
C VAL A 282 8.00 -20.65 -4.30
N ARG A 283 7.14 -21.65 -4.11
CA ARG A 283 7.42 -23.03 -4.55
C ARG A 283 7.58 -23.11 -6.06
N THR A 284 6.64 -22.56 -6.82
CA THR A 284 6.71 -22.52 -8.28
C THR A 284 7.95 -21.76 -8.76
N ALA A 285 8.26 -20.62 -8.13
CA ALA A 285 9.47 -19.87 -8.46
C ALA A 285 10.75 -20.71 -8.28
N THR A 286 10.82 -21.48 -7.18
CA THR A 286 11.94 -22.39 -6.91
C THR A 286 12.04 -23.49 -7.99
N GLU A 287 10.92 -24.08 -8.39
CA GLU A 287 10.88 -25.11 -9.43
C GLU A 287 11.29 -24.57 -10.82
N VAL A 288 10.87 -23.35 -11.15
CA VAL A 288 11.26 -22.67 -12.40
C VAL A 288 12.77 -22.46 -12.43
N LEU A 289 13.34 -21.93 -11.34
CA LEU A 289 14.77 -21.64 -11.25
C LEU A 289 15.63 -22.90 -11.26
N ALA A 290 15.14 -24.02 -10.71
CA ALA A 290 15.83 -25.31 -10.77
C ALA A 290 15.90 -25.89 -12.19
N ARG A 291 15.08 -25.39 -13.13
CA ARG A 291 15.02 -25.82 -14.54
C ARG A 291 15.48 -24.73 -15.50
N ALA A 292 15.93 -23.58 -14.99
CA ALA A 292 16.39 -22.44 -15.77
C ALA A 292 17.77 -22.72 -16.37
#